data_AF-D4E919-F1
#
_entry.id   AF-D4E919-F1
#
_cell.length_a   1.000
_cell.length_b   1.000
_cell.length_c   1.000
_cell.angle_alpha   90.00
_cell.angle_beta   90.00
_cell.angle_gamma   90.00
#
_symmetry.space_group_name_H-M   'P 1'
#
loop_
_entity.id
_entity.type
_entity.pdbx_description
1 polymer ?
#
loop_
_entity_poly.entity_id
_entity_poly.type
_entity_poly.pdbx_seq_one_letter_code
_entity_poly.pdbx_strand_id
1 'polypeptide(L)'
;MTKFSTQQKSATAMPRQRLSREERNRQLLDTAWQIIGQEGTENLSLGRLAEQSGVTKPVVYDHFGTRLGLLAALYQEFDARQNALFDELLQASEATLIGRATLIATAYVDCVLLQGREIPGIIAALAGTPELEKIKRAYEVAFIEKCRQMLVPFASGKQIAAAGLWAMLGAAEALSCAAVCQQISADEAKRELLITIVALVERS
;
A
#
# COMPACT_ATOMS: atom_id res chain seq x y z
N MET A 1 2.16 71.32 17.23
CA MET A 1 1.85 70.82 15.87
C MET A 1 3.17 70.27 15.35
N THR A 2 3.37 68.95 15.22
CA THR A 2 3.09 68.20 13.98
C THR A 2 3.05 66.69 14.31
N LYS A 3 2.05 66.00 13.76
CA LYS A 3 1.70 64.59 14.01
C LYS A 3 2.66 63.64 13.27
N PHE A 4 3.25 62.66 13.96
CA PHE A 4 3.81 61.47 13.31
C PHE A 4 2.72 60.41 13.21
N SER A 5 2.23 60.18 11.99
CA SER A 5 1.25 59.15 11.66
C SER A 5 2.01 57.97 11.04
N THR A 6 2.21 56.89 11.81
CA THR A 6 2.79 55.65 11.30
C THR A 6 1.71 54.88 10.53
N GLN A 7 1.77 54.92 9.20
CA GLN A 7 0.96 54.03 8.35
C GLN A 7 1.52 52.60 8.41
N GLN A 8 0.74 51.71 9.00
CA GLN A 8 0.87 50.26 8.86
C GLN A 8 0.60 49.87 7.41
N LYS A 9 1.62 49.38 6.71
CA LYS A 9 1.44 48.68 5.42
C LYS A 9 0.88 47.29 5.70
N SER A 10 -0.40 47.09 5.41
CA SER A 10 -1.05 45.79 5.33
C SER A 10 -0.43 45.00 4.19
N ALA A 11 0.24 43.87 4.50
CA ALA A 11 0.67 42.93 3.49
C ALA A 11 -0.57 42.25 2.87
N THR A 12 -0.79 42.47 1.58
CA THR A 12 -1.81 41.78 0.79
C THR A 12 -1.55 40.28 0.79
N ALA A 13 -2.41 39.51 1.45
CA ALA A 13 -2.40 38.06 1.39
C ALA A 13 -2.70 37.61 -0.05
N MET A 14 -1.78 36.84 -0.64
CA MET A 14 -1.99 36.25 -1.97
C MET A 14 -3.24 35.36 -1.95
N PRO A 15 -4.04 35.32 -3.04
CA PRO A 15 -5.19 34.44 -3.11
C PRO A 15 -4.70 33.00 -2.99
N ARG A 16 -5.17 32.25 -1.99
CA ARG A 16 -4.91 30.80 -1.92
C ARG A 16 -5.48 30.18 -3.18
N GLN A 17 -4.59 29.77 -4.09
CA GLN A 17 -4.97 29.08 -5.31
C GLN A 17 -5.75 27.82 -4.93
N ARG A 18 -6.96 27.71 -5.47
CA ARG A 18 -7.86 26.59 -5.18
C ARG A 18 -7.29 25.35 -5.86
N LEU A 19 -6.86 24.37 -5.06
CA LEU A 19 -6.42 23.07 -5.58
C LEU A 19 -7.51 22.44 -6.44
N SER A 20 -7.10 21.74 -7.50
CA SER A 20 -7.98 20.85 -8.24
C SER A 20 -8.47 19.71 -7.33
N ARG A 21 -9.54 19.02 -7.75
CA ARG A 21 -10.07 17.87 -6.99
C ARG A 21 -9.00 16.78 -6.83
N GLU A 22 -8.19 16.53 -7.85
CA GLU A 22 -7.14 15.50 -7.81
C GLU A 22 -6.00 15.90 -6.87
N GLU A 23 -5.52 17.14 -6.95
CA GLU A 23 -4.50 17.67 -6.05
C GLU A 23 -4.97 17.65 -4.59
N ARG A 24 -6.25 17.95 -4.37
CA ARG A 24 -6.87 17.84 -3.05
C ARG A 24 -6.92 16.39 -2.58
N ASN A 25 -7.27 15.45 -3.45
CA ASN A 25 -7.30 14.03 -3.11
C ASN A 25 -5.91 13.55 -2.67
N ARG A 26 -4.87 13.89 -3.44
CA ARG A 26 -3.48 13.56 -3.10
C ARG A 26 -3.06 14.15 -1.76
N GLN A 27 -3.33 15.44 -1.53
CA GLN A 27 -3.05 16.09 -0.23
C GLN A 27 -3.69 15.35 0.95
N LEU A 28 -4.95 14.92 0.80
CA LEU A 28 -5.68 14.21 1.85
C LEU A 28 -5.09 12.82 2.09
N LEU A 29 -4.71 12.08 1.04
CA LEU A 29 -4.07 10.77 1.18
C LEU A 29 -2.69 10.89 1.84
N ASP A 30 -1.88 11.85 1.41
CA ASP A 30 -0.56 12.11 2.02
C ASP A 30 -0.68 12.46 3.51
N THR A 31 -1.67 13.28 3.87
CA THR A 31 -1.93 13.64 5.27
C THR A 31 -2.44 12.45 6.08
N ALA A 32 -3.26 11.58 5.47
CA ALA A 32 -3.72 10.37 6.13
C ALA A 32 -2.57 9.38 6.40
N TRP A 33 -1.64 9.21 5.47
CA TRP A 33 -0.40 8.42 5.70
C TRP A 33 0.43 8.99 6.84
N GLN A 34 0.58 10.33 6.93
CA GLN A 34 1.27 10.97 8.06
C GLN A 34 0.60 10.67 9.40
N ILE A 35 -0.73 10.74 9.47
CA ILE A 35 -1.49 10.40 10.68
C ILE A 35 -1.27 8.94 11.04
N ILE A 36 -1.35 8.01 10.07
CA ILE A 36 -1.16 6.59 10.34
C ILE A 36 0.24 6.32 10.87
N GLY A 37 1.28 6.90 10.28
CA GLY A 37 2.66 6.69 10.71
C GLY A 37 2.99 7.29 12.08
N GLN A 38 2.31 8.37 12.48
CA GLN A 38 2.56 9.06 13.75
C GLN A 38 1.65 8.58 14.88
N GLU A 39 0.38 8.30 14.58
CA GLU A 39 -0.69 8.08 15.56
C GLU A 39 -1.33 6.68 15.44
N GLY A 40 -1.05 5.90 14.40
CA GLY A 40 -1.69 4.60 14.17
C GLY A 40 -3.00 4.68 13.38
N THR A 41 -3.43 3.55 12.82
CA THR A 41 -4.61 3.47 11.93
C THR A 41 -5.93 3.69 12.69
N GLU A 42 -5.96 3.33 13.97
CA GLU A 42 -7.08 3.51 14.88
C GLU A 42 -7.45 4.98 15.09
N ASN A 43 -6.46 5.88 15.05
CA ASN A 43 -6.65 7.32 15.23
C ASN A 43 -7.04 8.04 13.93
N LEU A 44 -6.96 7.36 12.78
CA LEU A 44 -7.40 7.92 11.51
C LEU A 44 -8.94 8.02 11.44
N SER A 45 -9.44 9.25 11.42
CA SER A 45 -10.85 9.57 11.19
C SER A 45 -10.99 10.71 10.17
N LEU A 46 -12.15 10.82 9.50
CA LEU A 46 -12.44 11.92 8.57
C LEU A 46 -12.33 13.29 9.24
N GLY A 47 -12.70 13.37 10.52
CA GLY A 47 -12.59 14.60 11.31
C GLY A 47 -11.15 14.99 11.61
N ARG A 48 -10.33 14.01 12.05
CA ARG A 48 -8.89 14.19 12.30
C ARG A 48 -8.15 14.58 11.01
N LEU A 49 -8.49 13.91 9.90
CA LEU A 49 -7.94 14.23 8.60
C LEU A 49 -8.28 15.65 8.14
N ALA A 50 -9.52 16.10 8.36
CA ALA A 50 -9.93 17.47 8.03
C ALA A 50 -9.13 18.51 8.82
N GLU A 51 -8.99 18.29 10.13
CA GLU A 51 -8.20 19.12 11.03
C GLU A 51 -6.74 19.22 10.57
N GLN A 52 -6.08 18.08 10.40
CA GLN A 52 -4.65 18.02 10.03
C GLN A 52 -4.38 18.56 8.63
N SER A 53 -5.32 18.39 7.69
CA SER A 53 -5.19 18.89 6.31
C SER A 53 -5.54 20.38 6.17
N GLY A 54 -6.03 21.03 7.23
CA GLY A 54 -6.49 22.42 7.19
C GLY A 54 -7.71 22.65 6.29
N VAL A 55 -8.60 21.65 6.19
CA VAL A 55 -9.81 21.70 5.35
C VAL A 55 -11.07 21.52 6.19
N THR A 56 -12.22 21.90 5.67
CA THR A 56 -13.49 21.68 6.37
C THR A 56 -13.90 20.21 6.28
N LYS A 57 -14.61 19.71 7.30
CA LYS A 57 -15.14 18.33 7.30
C LYS A 57 -15.89 17.99 6.02
N PRO A 58 -16.85 18.79 5.51
CA PRO A 58 -17.58 18.48 4.27
C PRO A 58 -16.67 18.14 3.09
N VAL A 59 -15.53 18.80 2.93
CA VAL A 59 -14.57 18.49 1.85
C VAL A 59 -14.05 17.05 1.96
N VAL A 60 -13.74 16.58 3.17
CA VAL A 60 -13.24 15.21 3.36
C VAL A 60 -14.36 14.18 3.15
N TYR A 61 -15.58 14.49 3.60
CA TYR A 61 -16.75 13.63 3.36
C TYR A 61 -17.10 13.54 1.86
N ASP A 62 -16.97 14.63 1.09
CA ASP A 62 -17.18 14.62 -0.37
C ASP A 62 -16.17 13.74 -1.12
N HIS A 63 -14.97 13.57 -0.57
CA HIS A 63 -13.92 12.74 -1.16
C HIS A 63 -14.08 11.26 -0.82
N PHE A 64 -14.32 10.92 0.44
CA PHE A 64 -14.22 9.54 0.91
C PHE A 64 -15.55 8.95 1.36
N GLY A 65 -16.56 9.78 1.64
CA GLY A 65 -17.87 9.41 2.18
C GLY A 65 -17.82 8.91 3.62
N THR A 66 -17.04 7.87 3.88
CA THR A 66 -16.90 7.19 5.17
C THR A 66 -15.44 6.93 5.52
N ARG A 67 -15.16 6.61 6.80
CA ARG A 67 -13.83 6.15 7.21
C ARG A 67 -13.39 4.91 6.42
N LEU A 68 -14.34 4.03 6.11
CA LEU A 68 -14.06 2.83 5.30
C LEU A 68 -13.68 3.20 3.86
N GLY A 69 -14.35 4.18 3.27
CA GLY A 69 -13.98 4.72 1.96
C GLY A 69 -12.59 5.35 1.94
N LEU A 70 -12.18 6.02 3.03
CA LEU A 70 -10.82 6.52 3.18
C LEU A 70 -9.80 5.39 3.27
N LEU A 71 -10.06 4.35 4.08
CA LEU A 71 -9.16 3.19 4.20
C LEU A 71 -9.04 2.43 2.87
N ALA A 72 -10.15 2.29 2.14
CA ALA A 72 -10.16 1.69 0.81
C ALA A 72 -9.31 2.51 -0.19
N ALA A 73 -9.45 3.84 -0.18
CA ALA A 73 -8.67 4.73 -1.04
C ALA A 73 -7.16 4.69 -0.71
N LEU A 74 -6.80 4.63 0.58
CA LEU A 74 -5.41 4.46 1.00
C LEU A 74 -4.84 3.12 0.52
N TYR A 75 -5.60 2.04 0.66
CA TYR A 75 -5.16 0.74 0.19
C TYR A 75 -5.01 0.70 -1.35
N GLN A 76 -5.92 1.32 -2.10
CA GLN A 76 -5.81 1.44 -3.57
C GLN A 76 -4.54 2.17 -3.98
N GLU A 77 -4.27 3.28 -3.32
CA GLU A 77 -3.13 4.13 -3.62
C GLU A 77 -1.81 3.45 -3.28
N PHE A 78 -1.82 2.72 -2.16
CA PHE A 78 -0.76 1.83 -1.77
C PHE A 78 -0.48 0.74 -2.82
N ASP A 79 -1.50 -0.02 -3.22
CA ASP A 79 -1.38 -1.08 -4.22
C ASP A 79 -0.86 -0.55 -5.56
N ALA A 80 -1.33 0.62 -6.00
CA ALA A 80 -0.84 1.26 -7.23
C ALA A 80 0.65 1.61 -7.16
N ARG A 81 1.11 2.18 -6.03
CA ARG A 81 2.54 2.48 -5.80
C ARG A 81 3.38 1.19 -5.81
N GLN A 82 2.90 0.15 -5.14
CA GLN A 82 3.60 -1.14 -5.08
C GLN A 82 3.65 -1.82 -6.44
N ASN A 83 2.56 -1.80 -7.20
CA ASN A 83 2.52 -2.37 -8.52
C ASN A 83 3.50 -1.68 -9.47
N ALA A 84 3.63 -0.35 -9.40
CA ALA A 84 4.59 0.40 -10.19
C ALA A 84 6.05 0.02 -9.84
N LEU A 85 6.40 0.01 -8.56
CA LEU A 85 7.72 -0.43 -8.10
C LEU A 85 8.03 -1.86 -8.53
N PHE A 86 7.03 -2.73 -8.42
CA PHE A 86 7.16 -4.13 -8.82
C PHE A 86 7.39 -4.26 -10.34
N ASP A 87 6.71 -3.47 -11.17
CA ASP A 87 6.89 -3.48 -12.62
C ASP A 87 8.28 -2.97 -13.03
N GLU A 88 8.80 -1.94 -12.36
CA GLU A 88 10.17 -1.46 -12.56
C GLU A 88 11.21 -2.54 -12.22
N LEU A 89 11.06 -3.19 -11.06
CA LEU A 89 11.95 -4.27 -10.65
C LEU A 89 11.84 -5.50 -11.57
N LEU A 90 10.64 -5.78 -12.10
CA LEU A 90 10.42 -6.83 -13.07
C LEU A 90 11.23 -6.60 -14.36
N GLN A 91 11.27 -5.37 -14.86
CA GLN A 91 12.05 -5.02 -16.03
C GLN A 91 13.56 -5.19 -15.80
N ALA A 92 14.04 -4.93 -14.58
CA ALA A 92 15.44 -5.08 -14.21
C ALA A 92 15.86 -6.54 -13.87
N SER A 93 14.90 -7.42 -13.57
CA SER A 93 15.18 -8.80 -13.14
C SER A 93 15.50 -9.76 -14.29
N GLU A 94 16.31 -10.77 -14.00
CA GLU A 94 16.62 -11.83 -14.95
C GLU A 94 15.36 -12.62 -15.35
N ALA A 95 15.25 -12.95 -16.64
CA ALA A 95 14.17 -13.76 -17.19
C ALA A 95 14.39 -15.26 -16.93
N THR A 96 14.67 -15.63 -15.68
CA THR A 96 14.82 -17.01 -15.20
C THR A 96 13.81 -17.31 -14.10
N LEU A 97 13.48 -18.58 -13.85
CA LEU A 97 12.58 -18.95 -12.75
C LEU A 97 13.10 -18.43 -11.41
N ILE A 98 14.40 -18.63 -11.14
CA ILE A 98 15.04 -18.12 -9.93
C ILE A 98 14.96 -16.60 -9.88
N GLY A 99 15.28 -15.89 -10.96
CA GLY A 99 15.20 -14.43 -11.01
C GLY A 99 13.80 -13.89 -10.71
N ARG A 100 12.76 -14.46 -11.33
CA ARG A 100 11.36 -14.05 -11.05
C ARG A 100 10.91 -14.43 -9.65
N ALA A 101 11.27 -15.61 -9.16
CA ALA A 101 10.91 -16.06 -7.82
C ALA A 101 11.60 -15.23 -6.73
N THR A 102 12.88 -14.90 -6.91
CA THR A 102 13.63 -14.01 -6.02
C THR A 102 13.02 -12.61 -6.01
N LEU A 103 12.64 -12.09 -7.18
CA LEU A 103 11.95 -10.80 -7.27
C LEU A 103 10.64 -10.81 -6.47
N ILE A 104 9.77 -11.80 -6.70
CA ILE A 104 8.48 -11.90 -5.98
C ILE A 104 8.73 -11.97 -4.47
N ALA A 105 9.66 -12.82 -4.04
CA ALA A 105 9.94 -13.02 -2.62
C ALA A 105 10.50 -11.76 -1.96
N THR A 106 11.51 -11.14 -2.56
CA THR A 106 12.12 -9.91 -2.05
C THR A 106 11.13 -8.76 -2.04
N ALA A 107 10.41 -8.53 -3.14
CA ALA A 107 9.48 -7.41 -3.24
C ALA A 107 8.34 -7.51 -2.22
N TYR A 108 7.80 -8.71 -1.98
CA TYR A 108 6.74 -8.89 -0.99
C TYR A 108 7.24 -8.70 0.45
N VAL A 109 8.35 -9.35 0.81
CA VAL A 109 8.89 -9.29 2.18
C VAL A 109 9.39 -7.87 2.50
N ASP A 110 10.11 -7.22 1.58
CA ASP A 110 10.60 -5.86 1.79
C ASP A 110 9.45 -4.84 1.82
N CYS A 111 8.41 -5.03 1.02
CA CYS A 111 7.18 -4.25 1.10
C CYS A 111 6.63 -4.25 2.53
N VAL A 112 6.40 -5.44 3.09
CA VAL A 112 5.83 -5.58 4.44
C VAL A 112 6.78 -5.03 5.52
N LEU A 113 8.10 -5.18 5.36
CA LEU A 113 9.08 -4.67 6.32
C LEU A 113 9.24 -3.14 6.27
N LEU A 114 9.31 -2.55 5.07
CA LEU A 114 9.51 -1.11 4.88
C LEU A 114 8.30 -0.28 5.30
N GLN A 115 7.09 -0.86 5.21
CA GLN A 115 5.85 -0.17 5.57
C GLN A 115 5.45 -0.32 7.04
N GLY A 116 6.26 -1.02 7.83
CA GLY A 116 6.06 -1.15 9.27
C GLY A 116 4.65 -1.62 9.65
N ARG A 117 4.02 -0.94 10.61
CA ARG A 117 2.68 -1.26 11.14
C ARG A 117 1.52 -0.72 10.31
N GLU A 118 1.78 0.11 9.31
CA GLU A 118 0.77 0.95 8.67
C GLU A 118 -0.18 0.11 7.80
N ILE A 119 0.37 -0.69 6.88
CA ILE A 119 -0.41 -1.59 6.03
C ILE A 119 -1.05 -2.73 6.81
N PRO A 120 -0.36 -3.42 7.73
CA PRO A 120 -1.02 -4.38 8.62
C PRO A 120 -2.18 -3.77 9.41
N GLY A 121 -2.05 -2.53 9.88
CA GLY A 121 -3.12 -1.80 10.57
C GLY A 121 -4.33 -1.51 9.68
N ILE A 122 -4.09 -1.09 8.43
CA ILE A 122 -5.16 -0.93 7.43
C ILE A 122 -5.80 -2.27 7.12
N ILE A 123 -5.04 -3.33 6.84
CA ILE A 123 -5.56 -4.66 6.55
C ILE A 123 -6.40 -5.20 7.71
N ALA A 124 -5.92 -5.04 8.95
CA ALA A 124 -6.66 -5.45 10.15
C ALA A 124 -7.97 -4.66 10.31
N ALA A 125 -7.94 -3.34 10.05
CA ALA A 125 -9.15 -2.52 10.05
C ALA A 125 -10.11 -2.90 8.91
N LEU A 126 -9.59 -3.33 7.75
CA LEU A 126 -10.36 -3.82 6.61
C LEU A 126 -10.96 -5.21 6.86
N ALA A 127 -10.33 -6.09 7.63
CA ALA A 127 -10.88 -7.43 7.92
C ALA A 127 -12.15 -7.41 8.80
N GLY A 128 -12.58 -6.25 9.31
CA GLY A 128 -13.71 -6.14 10.22
C GLY A 128 -15.11 -6.16 9.59
N THR A 129 -15.24 -6.07 8.24
CA THR A 129 -16.55 -6.07 7.56
C THR A 129 -16.53 -6.78 6.20
N PRO A 130 -17.66 -7.38 5.75
CA PRO A 130 -17.73 -8.07 4.45
C PRO A 130 -17.40 -7.20 3.23
N GLU A 131 -17.71 -5.91 3.27
CA GLU A 131 -17.44 -4.96 2.18
C GLU A 131 -15.94 -4.77 1.97
N LEU A 132 -15.18 -4.74 3.05
CA LEU A 132 -13.74 -4.53 3.03
C LEU A 132 -12.97 -5.83 2.78
N GLU A 133 -13.52 -6.98 3.18
CA GLU A 133 -12.99 -8.29 2.77
C GLU A 133 -13.03 -8.46 1.25
N LYS A 134 -14.08 -7.95 0.56
CA LYS A 134 -14.14 -7.94 -0.90
C LYS A 134 -13.02 -7.11 -1.52
N ILE A 135 -12.71 -5.97 -0.89
CA ILE A 135 -11.64 -5.08 -1.31
C ILE A 135 -10.29 -5.81 -1.16
N LYS A 136 -9.96 -6.36 0.02
CA LYS A 136 -8.76 -7.19 0.24
C LYS A 136 -8.67 -8.32 -0.81
N ARG A 137 -9.76 -9.08 -0.97
CA ARG A 137 -9.81 -10.23 -1.89
C ARG A 137 -9.54 -9.84 -3.34
N ALA A 138 -10.05 -8.70 -3.80
CA ALA A 138 -9.81 -8.23 -5.16
C ALA A 138 -8.31 -8.02 -5.44
N TYR A 139 -7.57 -7.49 -4.47
CA TYR A 139 -6.12 -7.29 -4.61
C TYR A 139 -5.32 -8.58 -4.51
N GLU A 140 -5.67 -9.46 -3.58
CA GLU A 140 -5.04 -10.78 -3.50
C GLU A 140 -5.16 -11.52 -4.83
N VAL A 141 -6.34 -11.46 -5.46
CA VAL A 141 -6.58 -12.05 -6.78
C VAL A 141 -5.72 -11.38 -7.85
N ALA A 142 -5.65 -10.04 -7.87
CA ALA A 142 -4.82 -9.30 -8.82
C ALA A 142 -3.33 -9.64 -8.68
N PHE A 143 -2.82 -9.68 -7.44
CA PHE A 143 -1.45 -10.05 -7.14
C PHE A 143 -1.14 -11.49 -7.56
N ILE A 144 -2.00 -12.45 -7.20
CA ILE A 144 -1.86 -13.85 -7.61
C ILE A 144 -1.81 -13.99 -9.12
N GLU A 145 -2.65 -13.26 -9.85
CA GLU A 145 -2.68 -13.32 -11.30
C GLU A 145 -1.41 -12.72 -11.92
N LYS A 146 -0.88 -11.63 -11.35
CA LYS A 146 0.42 -11.08 -11.75
C LYS A 146 1.56 -12.08 -11.52
N CYS A 147 1.62 -12.71 -10.35
CA CYS A 147 2.60 -13.77 -10.07
C CYS A 147 2.45 -14.95 -11.03
N ARG A 148 1.22 -15.38 -11.34
CA ARG A 148 0.97 -16.42 -12.35
C ARG A 148 1.59 -16.04 -13.69
N GLN A 149 1.31 -14.85 -14.20
CA GLN A 149 1.81 -14.41 -15.51
C GLN A 149 3.34 -14.40 -15.57
N MET A 150 4.01 -14.06 -14.48
CA MET A 150 5.47 -14.09 -14.39
C MET A 150 6.05 -15.51 -14.37
N LEU A 151 5.33 -16.46 -13.78
CA LEU A 151 5.83 -17.81 -13.51
C LEU A 151 5.45 -18.81 -14.61
N VAL A 152 4.34 -18.60 -15.32
CA VAL A 152 3.85 -19.46 -16.41
C VAL A 152 4.90 -19.77 -17.48
N PRO A 153 5.76 -18.82 -17.93
CA PRO A 153 6.81 -19.13 -18.90
C PRO A 153 7.78 -20.23 -18.46
N PHE A 154 7.87 -20.51 -17.16
CA PHE A 154 8.79 -21.50 -16.58
C PHE A 154 8.09 -22.81 -16.19
N ALA A 155 6.76 -22.89 -16.27
CA ALA A 155 5.97 -24.06 -15.88
C ALA A 155 5.98 -25.20 -16.93
N SER A 156 6.96 -25.23 -17.84
CA SER A 156 7.15 -26.28 -18.87
C SER A 156 5.87 -26.64 -19.66
N GLY A 157 5.03 -25.64 -19.96
CA GLY A 157 3.78 -25.81 -20.72
C GLY A 157 2.58 -26.28 -19.90
N LYS A 158 2.71 -26.43 -18.58
CA LYS A 158 1.62 -26.81 -17.68
C LYS A 158 1.00 -25.59 -17.00
N GLN A 159 -0.21 -25.77 -16.47
CA GLN A 159 -0.92 -24.71 -15.75
C GLN A 159 -0.56 -24.74 -14.26
N ILE A 160 -0.12 -23.58 -13.74
CA ILE A 160 0.07 -23.41 -12.30
C ILE A 160 -1.31 -23.46 -11.62
N ALA A 161 -1.53 -24.39 -10.70
CA ALA A 161 -2.83 -24.51 -10.03
C ALA A 161 -3.15 -23.27 -9.19
N ALA A 162 -4.40 -22.78 -9.25
CA ALA A 162 -4.84 -21.63 -8.45
C ALA A 162 -4.64 -21.85 -6.95
N ALA A 163 -4.91 -23.06 -6.44
CA ALA A 163 -4.67 -23.41 -5.04
C ALA A 163 -3.19 -23.27 -4.64
N GLY A 164 -2.26 -23.58 -5.56
CA GLY A 164 -0.83 -23.43 -5.31
C GLY A 164 -0.40 -21.96 -5.18
N LEU A 165 -1.00 -21.07 -5.96
CA LEU A 165 -0.75 -19.63 -5.87
C LEU A 165 -1.35 -19.02 -4.59
N TRP A 166 -2.51 -19.49 -4.15
CA TRP A 166 -3.07 -19.11 -2.84
C TRP A 166 -2.17 -19.59 -1.68
N ALA A 167 -1.62 -20.80 -1.78
CA ALA A 167 -0.67 -21.30 -0.80
C ALA A 167 0.63 -20.46 -0.77
N MET A 168 1.14 -20.07 -1.93
CA MET A 168 2.28 -19.15 -2.05
C MET A 168 1.99 -17.80 -1.38
N LEU A 169 0.82 -17.20 -1.63
CA LEU A 169 0.44 -15.93 -1.00
C LEU A 169 0.34 -16.07 0.52
N GLY A 170 -0.30 -17.12 1.03
CA GLY A 170 -0.39 -17.38 2.46
C GLY A 170 0.99 -17.58 3.12
N ALA A 171 1.91 -18.27 2.44
CA ALA A 171 3.29 -18.39 2.89
C ALA A 171 3.99 -17.02 2.93
N ALA A 172 3.79 -16.18 1.92
CA ALA A 172 4.36 -14.83 1.87
C ALA A 172 3.86 -13.95 3.03
N GLU A 173 2.55 -13.96 3.30
CA GLU A 173 1.95 -13.25 4.43
C GLU A 173 2.53 -13.73 5.78
N ALA A 174 2.57 -15.05 6.00
CA ALA A 174 3.04 -15.63 7.26
C ALA A 174 4.53 -15.38 7.51
N LEU A 175 5.38 -15.60 6.51
CA LEU A 175 6.82 -15.36 6.60
C LEU A 175 7.13 -13.88 6.84
N SER A 176 6.42 -12.98 6.14
CA SER A 176 6.60 -11.55 6.33
C SER A 176 6.18 -11.10 7.73
N CYS A 177 5.06 -11.63 8.24
CA CYS A 177 4.59 -11.37 9.61
C CYS A 177 5.62 -11.84 10.66
N ALA A 178 6.16 -13.06 10.50
CA ALA A 178 7.20 -13.59 11.37
C ALA A 178 8.48 -12.73 11.33
N ALA A 179 8.87 -12.24 10.16
CA ALA A 179 10.02 -11.34 10.00
C ALA A 179 9.79 -9.97 10.68
N VAL A 180 8.61 -9.36 10.51
CA VAL A 180 8.22 -8.12 11.22
C VAL A 180 8.26 -8.31 12.74
N CYS A 181 7.81 -9.47 13.22
CA CYS A 181 7.84 -9.82 14.64
C CYS A 181 9.22 -10.25 15.14
N GLN A 182 10.26 -10.20 14.29
CA GLN A 182 11.64 -10.62 14.58
C GLN A 182 11.76 -12.07 15.06
N GLN A 183 10.81 -12.93 14.68
CA GLN A 183 10.86 -14.37 14.96
C GLN A 183 11.81 -15.09 14.00
N ILE A 184 11.96 -14.54 12.80
CA ILE A 184 12.95 -14.94 11.78
C ILE A 184 13.55 -13.68 11.15
N SER A 185 14.69 -13.80 10.49
CA SER A 185 15.27 -12.69 9.73
C SER A 185 14.53 -12.46 8.41
N ALA A 186 14.66 -11.24 7.87
CA ALA A 186 14.14 -10.89 6.53
C ALA A 186 14.73 -11.80 5.44
N ASP A 187 16.01 -12.13 5.54
CA ASP A 187 16.70 -12.98 4.56
C ASP A 187 16.23 -14.43 4.62
N GLU A 188 15.92 -14.95 5.81
CA GLU A 188 15.29 -16.27 5.97
C GLU A 188 13.89 -16.29 5.34
N ALA A 189 13.07 -15.26 5.62
CA ALA A 189 11.74 -15.14 5.03
C ALA A 189 11.78 -15.10 3.49
N LYS A 190 12.67 -14.29 2.91
CA LYS A 190 12.86 -14.20 1.45
C LYS A 190 13.31 -15.53 0.86
N ARG A 191 14.26 -16.21 1.50
CA ARG A 191 14.80 -17.49 1.03
C ARG A 191 13.75 -18.59 1.05
N GLU A 192 12.97 -18.69 2.13
CA GLU A 192 11.94 -19.72 2.26
C GLU A 192 10.80 -19.49 1.25
N LEU A 193 10.42 -18.23 1.04
CA LEU A 193 9.43 -17.87 0.04
C LEU A 193 9.93 -18.16 -1.40
N LEU A 194 11.19 -17.87 -1.70
CA LEU A 194 11.84 -18.26 -2.96
C LEU A 194 11.72 -19.77 -3.21
N ILE A 195 12.11 -20.60 -2.23
CA ILE A 195 12.03 -22.07 -2.32
C ILE A 195 10.58 -22.50 -2.58
N THR A 196 9.62 -21.91 -1.86
CA THR A 196 8.19 -22.19 -2.01
C THR A 196 7.68 -21.89 -3.43
N ILE A 197 8.09 -20.76 -4.01
CA ILE A 197 7.71 -20.35 -5.36
C ILE A 197 8.31 -21.28 -6.42
N VAL A 198 9.59 -21.62 -6.29
CA VAL A 198 10.28 -22.53 -7.22
C VAL A 198 9.60 -23.91 -7.18
N ALA A 199 9.39 -24.46 -5.98
CA ALA A 199 8.72 -25.74 -5.81
C ALA A 199 7.27 -25.74 -6.34
N LEU A 200 6.56 -24.59 -6.27
CA LEU A 200 5.25 -24.43 -6.88
C LEU A 200 5.30 -24.59 -8.41
N VAL A 201 6.27 -23.97 -9.07
CA VAL A 201 6.40 -24.03 -10.53
C VAL A 201 6.86 -25.39 -11.00
N GLU A 202 7.84 -25.99 -10.31
CA GLU A 202 8.41 -27.29 -10.69
C GLU A 202 7.42 -28.46 -10.55
N ARG A 203 6.51 -28.38 -9.57
CA ARG A 203 5.45 -29.40 -9.38
C ARG A 203 4.22 -29.19 -10.24
N SER A 204 4.10 -28.03 -10.90
CA SER A 204 2.96 -27.72 -11.78
C SER A 204 3.01 -28.58 -13.03
#